data_AF-A0A1E5H9E5-F1
#
_entry.id   AF-A0A1E5H9E5-F1
#
_cell.length_a   1.000
_cell.length_b   1.000
_cell.length_c   1.000
_cell.angle_alpha   90.00
_cell.angle_beta   90.00
_cell.angle_gamma   90.00
#
_symmetry.space_group_name_H-M   'P 1'
#
loop_
_entity.id
_entity.type
_entity.pdbx_description
1 polymer ?
#
loop_
_entity_poly.entity_id
_entity_poly.type
_entity_poly.pdbx_seq_one_letter_code
_entity_poly.pdbx_strand_id
1 'polypeptide(L)'
;MYTFDDVIQELDFVISLKTLKNWANKIEKLTDTRFVRKYEKNTTGRSYGYKVFSFDQIEQFKKLVFMREQNISLEKAILSAFLSNEEKEQMETIEIRKKEYEEFRNDTKQLIKLAKKVLEENEQLKSKILSIEEMVKNKQAAT
;
A
#
# COMPACT_ATOMS: atom_id res chain seq x y z
N MET A 1 -24.26 22.77 -2.22
CA MET A 1 -23.30 22.28 -1.21
C MET A 1 -24.11 21.69 -0.08
N TYR A 2 -23.75 20.49 0.34
CA TYR A 2 -24.54 19.66 1.23
C TYR A 2 -23.85 19.59 2.60
N THR A 3 -24.62 19.66 3.67
CA THR A 3 -24.16 19.45 5.04
C THR A 3 -24.01 17.96 5.32
N PHE A 4 -23.49 17.60 6.50
CA PHE A 4 -23.45 16.20 6.90
C PHE A 4 -24.85 15.57 6.99
N ASP A 5 -25.85 16.30 7.45
CA ASP A 5 -27.21 15.76 7.60
C ASP A 5 -27.85 15.52 6.23
N ASP A 6 -27.62 16.43 5.27
CA ASP A 6 -28.05 16.23 3.88
C ASP A 6 -27.40 14.98 3.27
N VAL A 7 -26.09 14.76 3.50
CA VAL A 7 -25.40 13.57 2.98
C VAL A 7 -25.95 12.30 3.62
N ILE A 8 -26.23 12.28 4.93
CA ILE A 8 -26.82 11.13 5.59
C ILE A 8 -28.20 10.78 5.00
N GLN A 9 -29.01 11.81 4.71
CA GLN A 9 -30.31 11.63 4.07
C GLN A 9 -30.16 11.08 2.64
N GLU A 10 -29.22 11.59 1.85
CA GLU A 10 -28.92 11.09 0.50
C GLU A 10 -28.36 9.67 0.48
N LEU A 11 -27.78 9.21 1.59
CA LEU A 11 -27.33 7.84 1.81
C LEU A 11 -28.41 6.94 2.44
N ASP A 12 -29.66 7.40 2.51
CA ASP A 12 -30.79 6.68 3.13
C ASP A 12 -30.48 6.16 4.53
N PHE A 13 -29.72 6.94 5.32
CA PHE A 13 -29.34 6.61 6.70
C PHE A 13 -28.63 5.26 6.88
N VAL A 14 -28.06 4.69 5.82
CA VAL A 14 -27.34 3.39 5.85
C VAL A 14 -26.15 3.42 6.82
N ILE A 15 -25.59 4.60 7.07
CA ILE A 15 -24.52 4.82 8.05
C ILE A 15 -24.89 5.91 9.05
N SER A 16 -24.29 5.85 10.24
CA SER A 16 -24.46 6.91 11.24
C SER A 16 -23.71 8.20 10.87
N LEU A 17 -24.20 9.35 11.36
CA LEU A 17 -23.52 10.64 11.26
C LEU A 17 -22.07 10.59 11.79
N LYS A 18 -21.84 9.85 12.88
CA LYS A 18 -20.49 9.66 13.45
C LYS A 18 -19.58 8.90 12.48
N THR A 19 -20.11 7.87 11.82
CA THR A 19 -19.41 7.10 10.79
C THR A 19 -19.02 8.00 9.63
N LEU A 20 -19.96 8.78 9.10
CA LEU A 20 -19.71 9.69 7.99
C LEU A 20 -18.64 10.75 8.35
N LYS A 21 -18.71 11.35 9.54
CA LYS A 21 -17.68 12.28 10.04
C LYS A 21 -16.29 11.63 10.09
N ASN A 22 -16.21 10.39 10.57
CA ASN A 22 -14.96 9.64 10.60
C ASN A 22 -14.43 9.33 9.20
N TRP A 23 -15.31 8.96 8.27
CA TRP A 23 -14.95 8.72 6.88
C TRP A 23 -14.44 10.00 6.21
N ALA A 24 -15.14 11.13 6.35
CA ALA A 24 -14.70 12.41 5.83
C ALA A 24 -13.33 12.84 6.37
N ASN A 25 -12.99 12.51 7.62
CA ASN A 25 -11.65 12.76 8.15
C ASN A 25 -10.61 11.79 7.58
N LYS A 26 -10.99 10.53 7.33
CA LYS A 26 -10.08 9.51 6.78
C LYS A 26 -9.80 9.73 5.29
N ILE A 27 -10.79 10.19 4.52
CA ILE A 27 -10.65 10.56 3.11
C ILE A 27 -9.61 11.67 2.94
N GLU A 28 -9.70 12.76 3.72
CA GLU A 28 -8.68 13.82 3.68
C GLU A 28 -7.28 13.35 4.08
N LYS A 29 -7.16 12.26 4.86
CA LYS A 29 -5.85 11.71 5.24
C LYS A 29 -5.25 10.80 4.18
N LEU A 30 -6.08 10.10 3.42
CA LEU A 30 -5.67 9.07 2.47
C LEU A 30 -5.64 9.54 1.01
N THR A 31 -6.25 10.68 0.73
CA THR A 31 -6.42 11.20 -0.63
C THR A 31 -6.14 12.71 -0.63
N ASP A 32 -5.93 13.27 -1.82
CA ASP A 32 -5.80 14.72 -1.99
C ASP A 32 -7.13 15.48 -1.93
N THR A 33 -8.25 14.77 -1.71
CA THR A 33 -9.55 15.40 -1.49
C THR A 33 -9.52 16.31 -0.26
N ARG A 34 -9.95 17.56 -0.43
CA ARG A 34 -10.14 18.54 0.64
C ARG A 34 -11.59 18.98 0.65
N PHE A 35 -12.31 18.72 1.75
CA PHE A 35 -13.69 19.18 1.87
C PHE A 35 -13.74 20.67 2.18
N VAL A 36 -14.68 21.37 1.55
CA VAL A 36 -14.89 22.80 1.79
C VAL A 36 -15.38 22.99 3.23
N ARG A 37 -14.89 24.02 3.90
CA ARG A 37 -15.35 24.40 5.24
C ARG A 37 -16.18 25.67 5.18
N LYS A 38 -17.39 25.61 5.75
CA LYS A 38 -18.20 26.80 6.05
C LYS A 38 -18.11 27.12 7.52
N TYR A 39 -18.37 28.39 7.86
CA TYR A 39 -18.30 28.89 9.22
C TYR A 39 -19.62 29.54 9.60
N GLU A 40 -20.11 29.23 10.78
CA GLU A 40 -21.31 29.82 11.36
C GLU A 40 -21.04 30.27 12.80
N LYS A 41 -21.82 31.23 13.29
CA LYS A 41 -21.77 31.63 14.70
C LYS A 41 -22.78 30.82 15.49
N ASN A 42 -22.37 30.28 16.63
CA ASN A 42 -23.29 29.67 17.57
C ASN A 42 -24.08 30.74 18.35
N THR A 43 -25.00 30.30 19.21
CA THR A 43 -25.83 31.17 20.06
C THR A 43 -25.02 32.03 21.04
N THR A 44 -23.77 31.65 21.34
CA THR A 44 -22.84 32.42 22.18
C THR A 44 -21.90 33.32 21.37
N GLY A 45 -22.13 33.46 20.06
CA GLY A 45 -21.37 34.32 19.14
C GLY A 45 -20.02 33.76 18.68
N ARG A 46 -19.64 32.55 19.10
CA ARG A 46 -18.40 31.88 18.69
C ARG A 46 -18.56 31.26 17.31
N SER A 47 -17.57 31.47 16.45
CA SER A 47 -17.51 30.86 15.11
C SER A 47 -17.14 29.39 15.22
N TYR A 48 -17.85 28.52 14.51
CA TYR A 48 -17.52 27.11 14.36
C TYR A 48 -17.50 26.74 12.87
N GLY A 49 -16.51 25.93 12.49
CA GLY A 49 -16.35 25.45 11.12
C GLY A 49 -16.93 24.06 10.93
N TYR A 50 -17.66 23.84 9.84
CA TYR A 50 -18.18 22.53 9.45
C TYR A 50 -17.88 22.22 7.98
N LYS A 51 -17.73 20.93 7.67
CA LYS A 51 -17.49 20.46 6.30
C LYS A 51 -18.79 20.49 5.51
N VAL A 52 -18.67 20.87 4.25
CA VAL A 52 -19.74 20.78 3.26
C VAL A 52 -19.25 20.07 2.01
N PHE A 53 -20.18 19.44 1.31
CA PHE A 53 -19.90 18.49 0.25
C PHE A 53 -20.48 18.97 -1.09
N SER A 54 -19.81 18.65 -2.18
CA SER A 54 -20.36 18.79 -3.53
C SER A 54 -21.31 17.62 -3.85
N PHE A 55 -22.06 17.75 -4.95
CA PHE A 55 -22.89 16.65 -5.45
C PHE A 55 -22.03 15.43 -5.83
N ASP A 56 -20.91 15.65 -6.53
CA ASP A 56 -19.99 14.56 -6.89
C ASP A 56 -19.47 13.80 -5.66
N GLN A 57 -19.22 14.52 -4.55
CA GLN A 57 -18.79 13.89 -3.29
C GLN A 57 -19.89 13.03 -2.66
N ILE A 58 -21.17 13.38 -2.84
CA ILE A 58 -22.28 12.50 -2.44
C ILE A 58 -22.24 11.21 -3.24
N GLU A 59 -22.06 11.29 -4.56
CA GLU A 59 -21.96 10.10 -5.41
C GLU A 59 -20.73 9.24 -5.04
N GLN A 60 -19.61 9.86 -4.68
CA GLN A 60 -18.45 9.16 -4.13
C GLN A 60 -18.77 8.49 -2.78
N PHE A 61 -19.54 9.12 -1.89
CA PHE A 61 -19.99 8.49 -0.65
C PHE A 61 -20.95 7.32 -0.90
N LYS A 62 -21.88 7.42 -1.86
CA LYS A 62 -22.76 6.31 -2.26
C LYS A 62 -21.94 5.12 -2.76
N LYS A 63 -20.95 5.38 -3.63
CA LYS A 63 -20.00 4.36 -4.10
C LYS A 63 -19.21 3.73 -2.96
N LEU A 64 -18.77 4.52 -1.99
CA LEU A 64 -18.08 4.03 -0.80
C LEU A 64 -18.97 3.10 0.04
N VAL A 65 -20.23 3.47 0.28
CA VAL A 65 -21.21 2.61 0.98
C VAL A 65 -21.39 1.29 0.24
N PHE A 66 -21.64 1.34 -1.06
CA PHE A 66 -21.79 0.14 -1.90
C PHE A 66 -20.58 -0.80 -1.79
N MET A 67 -19.35 -0.27 -1.86
CA MET A 67 -18.14 -1.08 -1.70
C MET A 67 -18.02 -1.71 -0.31
N ARG A 68 -18.47 -1.00 0.73
CA ARG A 68 -18.47 -1.53 2.10
C ARG A 68 -19.45 -2.69 2.27
N GLU A 69 -20.59 -2.67 1.57
CA GLU A 69 -21.54 -3.79 1.52
C GLU A 69 -20.94 -5.02 0.82
N GLN A 70 -20.08 -4.81 -0.18
CA GLN A 70 -19.33 -5.88 -0.85
C GLN A 70 -18.11 -6.39 -0.04
N ASN A 71 -18.04 -6.09 1.27
CA ASN A 71 -16.93 -6.44 2.16
C ASN A 71 -15.55 -5.90 1.75
N ILE A 72 -15.49 -4.88 0.90
CA ILE A 72 -14.22 -4.22 0.58
C ILE A 72 -13.75 -3.41 1.79
N SER A 73 -12.46 -3.48 2.12
CA SER A 73 -11.91 -2.73 3.24
C SER A 73 -12.11 -1.23 3.05
N LEU A 74 -12.34 -0.50 4.15
CA LEU A 74 -12.64 0.93 4.10
C LEU A 74 -11.56 1.73 3.36
N GLU A 75 -10.29 1.39 3.55
CA GLU A 75 -9.18 2.07 2.87
C GLU A 75 -9.24 1.84 1.37
N LYS A 76 -9.33 0.59 0.91
CA LYS A 76 -9.45 0.27 -0.52
C LYS A 76 -10.67 0.95 -1.15
N ALA A 77 -11.79 0.97 -0.43
CA ALA A 77 -13.01 1.61 -0.92
C ALA A 77 -12.86 3.14 -1.02
N ILE A 78 -12.22 3.79 -0.04
CA ILE A 78 -11.91 5.23 -0.09
C ILE A 78 -11.03 5.55 -1.29
N LEU A 79 -9.94 4.81 -1.48
CA LEU A 79 -9.02 5.03 -2.61
C LEU A 79 -9.71 4.78 -3.95
N SER A 80 -10.63 3.82 -4.04
CA SER A 80 -11.36 3.59 -5.30
C SER A 80 -12.40 4.67 -5.61
N ALA A 81 -13.03 5.25 -4.58
CA ALA A 81 -14.11 6.23 -4.73
C ALA A 81 -13.62 7.69 -4.86
N PHE A 82 -12.63 8.09 -4.06
CA PHE A 82 -12.22 9.50 -3.91
C PHE A 82 -10.92 9.89 -4.61
N LEU A 83 -10.13 8.92 -5.04
CA LEU A 83 -8.86 9.17 -5.73
C LEU A 83 -9.12 9.47 -7.20
N SER A 84 -8.41 10.44 -7.76
CA SER A 84 -8.48 10.77 -9.19
C SER A 84 -7.93 9.62 -10.04
N ASN A 85 -8.27 9.61 -11.34
CA ASN A 85 -7.78 8.56 -12.24
C ASN A 85 -6.25 8.58 -12.36
N GLU A 86 -5.64 9.78 -12.40
CA GLU A 86 -4.19 9.95 -12.44
C GLU A 86 -3.51 9.39 -11.18
N GLU A 87 -4.05 9.67 -10.00
CA GLU A 87 -3.51 9.12 -8.75
C GLU A 87 -3.68 7.59 -8.68
N LYS A 88 -4.74 7.03 -9.30
CA LYS A 88 -4.98 5.57 -9.32
C LYS A 88 -3.93 4.88 -10.16
N GLU A 89 -3.66 5.41 -11.35
CA GLU A 89 -2.59 4.91 -12.22
C GLU A 89 -1.22 4.99 -11.55
N GLN A 90 -0.94 6.09 -10.84
CA GLN A 90 0.30 6.23 -10.07
C GLN A 90 0.40 5.19 -8.94
N MET A 91 -0.68 4.97 -8.19
CA MET A 91 -0.73 3.94 -7.14
C MET A 91 -0.51 2.54 -7.68
N GLU A 92 -1.18 2.17 -8.77
CA GLU A 92 -1.00 0.88 -9.44
C GLU A 92 0.46 0.71 -9.91
N THR A 93 1.04 1.76 -10.48
CA THR A 93 2.45 1.77 -10.88
C THR A 93 3.39 1.56 -9.68
N ILE A 94 3.12 2.20 -8.55
CA ILE A 94 3.91 2.04 -7.32
C ILE A 94 3.77 0.63 -6.76
N GLU A 95 2.56 0.05 -6.75
CA GLU A 95 2.33 -1.31 -6.29
C GLU A 95 3.06 -2.35 -7.16
N ILE A 96 3.01 -2.19 -8.48
CA ILE A 96 3.75 -3.04 -9.43
C ILE A 96 5.24 -2.95 -9.15
N ARG A 97 5.80 -1.74 -9.05
CA ARG A 97 7.22 -1.54 -8.76
C ARG A 97 7.66 -2.11 -7.42
N LYS A 98 6.82 -2.01 -6.38
CA LYS A 98 7.10 -2.62 -5.08
C LYS A 98 7.18 -4.14 -5.18
N LYS A 99 6.25 -4.75 -5.92
CA LYS A 99 6.25 -6.19 -6.15
C LYS A 99 7.49 -6.64 -6.92
N GLU A 100 7.83 -5.95 -8.01
CA GLU A 100 9.06 -6.20 -8.78
C GLU A 100 10.31 -6.07 -7.91
N TYR A 101 10.37 -5.06 -7.04
CA TYR A 101 11.47 -4.88 -6.11
C TYR A 101 11.58 -6.02 -5.08
N GLU A 102 10.46 -6.50 -4.54
CA GLU A 102 10.46 -7.63 -3.61
C GLU A 102 10.89 -8.94 -4.28
N GLU A 103 10.44 -9.19 -5.50
CA GLU A 103 10.86 -10.33 -6.33
C GLU A 103 12.38 -10.26 -6.59
N PHE A 104 12.86 -9.12 -7.10
CA PHE A 104 14.30 -8.90 -7.33
C PHE A 104 15.14 -9.07 -6.05
N ARG A 105 14.65 -8.57 -4.92
CA ARG A 105 15.31 -8.73 -3.61
C ARG A 105 15.40 -10.21 -3.21
N ASN A 106 14.37 -10.99 -3.46
CA ASN A 106 14.38 -12.42 -3.17
C ASN A 106 15.33 -13.19 -4.10
N ASP A 107 15.32 -12.89 -5.39
CA ASP A 107 16.23 -13.50 -6.37
C ASP A 107 17.68 -13.19 -6.03
N THR A 108 17.97 -11.94 -5.66
CA THR A 108 19.31 -11.53 -5.23
C THR A 108 19.78 -12.32 -4.00
N LYS A 109 18.90 -12.54 -3.01
CA LYS A 109 19.23 -13.37 -1.84
C LYS A 109 19.53 -14.81 -2.24
N GLN A 110 18.78 -15.38 -3.18
CA GLN A 110 19.03 -16.73 -3.68
C GLN A 110 20.37 -16.82 -4.42
N LEU A 111 20.67 -15.85 -5.29
CA LEU A 111 21.95 -15.76 -5.99
C LEU A 111 23.13 -15.67 -5.02
N ILE A 112 23.03 -14.84 -3.97
CA ILE A 112 24.06 -14.76 -2.92
C ILE A 112 24.25 -16.11 -2.23
N LYS A 113 23.17 -16.83 -1.93
CA LYS A 113 23.23 -18.16 -1.29
C LYS A 113 23.92 -19.18 -2.21
N LEU A 114 23.58 -19.19 -3.50
CA LEU A 114 24.21 -20.06 -4.49
C LEU A 114 25.70 -19.73 -4.68
N ALA A 115 26.05 -18.44 -4.78
CA ALA A 115 27.44 -18.01 -4.91
C ALA A 115 28.29 -18.45 -3.72
N LYS A 116 27.78 -18.32 -2.49
CA LYS A 116 28.48 -18.81 -1.29
C LYS A 116 28.71 -20.33 -1.35
N LYS A 117 27.69 -21.10 -1.74
CA LYS A 117 27.79 -22.55 -1.88
C LYS A 117 28.85 -22.96 -2.92
N VAL A 118 28.86 -22.30 -4.07
CA VAL A 118 29.86 -22.55 -5.13
C VAL A 118 31.27 -22.22 -4.67
N LEU A 119 31.46 -21.13 -3.92
CA LEU A 119 32.76 -20.78 -3.36
C LEU A 119 33.25 -21.84 -2.37
N GLU A 120 32.38 -22.32 -1.49
CA GLU A 120 32.70 -23.38 -0.52
C GLU A 120 33.05 -24.71 -1.21
N GLU A 121 32.25 -25.13 -2.20
CA GLU A 121 32.53 -26.32 -3.01
C GLU A 121 33.87 -26.21 -3.76
N ASN A 122 34.18 -25.02 -4.31
CA ASN A 122 35.45 -24.77 -4.99
C ASN A 122 36.65 -24.84 -4.05
N GLU A 123 36.54 -24.33 -2.82
CA GLU A 123 37.60 -24.47 -1.81
C GLU A 123 37.85 -25.94 -1.47
N GLN A 124 36.78 -26.72 -1.24
CA GLN A 124 36.89 -28.15 -0.97
C GLN A 124 37.52 -28.92 -2.14
N LEU A 125 37.16 -28.58 -3.38
CA LEU A 125 37.75 -29.19 -4.57
C LEU A 125 39.24 -28.86 -4.70
N LYS A 126 39.63 -27.60 -4.47
CA LYS A 126 41.05 -27.21 -4.46
C LYS A 126 41.85 -28.00 -3.43
N SER A 127 41.36 -28.14 -2.20
CA SER A 127 42.03 -28.94 -1.16
C SER A 127 42.18 -30.41 -1.56
N LYS A 128 41.15 -31.01 -2.18
CA LYS A 128 41.21 -32.39 -2.68
C LYS A 128 42.24 -32.56 -3.80
N ILE A 129 42.28 -31.63 -4.76
CA ILE A 129 43.26 -31.66 -5.87
C ILE A 129 44.68 -31.61 -5.32
N LEU A 130 44.98 -30.67 -4.42
CA LEU A 130 46.30 -30.54 -3.81
C LEU A 130 46.74 -31.83 -3.11
N SER A 131 45.84 -32.45 -2.34
CA SER A 131 46.12 -33.73 -1.66
C SER A 131 46.43 -34.85 -2.67
N ILE A 132 45.69 -34.94 -3.77
CA ILE A 132 45.94 -35.94 -4.82
C ILE A 132 47.29 -35.68 -5.49
N GLU A 133 47.61 -34.42 -5.81
CA GLU A 133 48.89 -34.05 -6.42
C GLU A 133 50.09 -34.43 -5.54
N GLU A 134 49.99 -34.22 -4.22
CA GLU A 134 51.01 -34.66 -3.26
C GLU A 134 51.14 -36.19 -3.22
N MET A 135 50.02 -36.91 -3.19
CA MET A 135 50.04 -38.38 -3.21
C MET A 135 50.68 -38.94 -4.49
N VAL A 136 50.42 -38.31 -5.64
CA VAL A 136 51.02 -38.70 -6.93
C VAL A 136 52.52 -38.42 -6.94
N LYS A 137 52.97 -37.24 -6.49
CA LYS A 137 54.40 -36.91 -6.38
C LYS A 137 55.15 -37.89 -5.48
N ASN A 138 54.59 -38.21 -4.32
CA ASN A 138 55.21 -39.13 -3.37
C ASN A 138 55.29 -40.56 -3.93
N LYS A 139 54.32 -40.99 -4.73
CA LYS A 139 54.37 -42.28 -5.44
C LYS A 139 55.45 -42.32 -6.52
N GLN A 140 55.60 -41.25 -7.29
CA GLN A 140 56.62 -41.16 -8.34
C GLN A 140 58.05 -41.15 -7.77
N ALA A 141 58.26 -40.51 -6.62
CA ALA A 141 59.56 -40.48 -5.94
C ALA A 141 59.98 -41.82 -5.28
N ALA A 142 59.05 -42.78 -5.15
CA ALA A 142 59.28 -44.09 -4.54
C ALA A 142 59.55 -45.21 -5.57
N THR A 143 59.63 -44.87 -6.86
CA THR A 143 59.93 -45.77 -8.00
C THR A 143 61.23 -45.34 -8.65
#